data_AF-M3HF88-F1
#
_entry.id   AF-M3HF88-F1
#
_cell.length_a   1.000
_cell.length_b   1.000
_cell.length_c   1.000
_cell.angle_alpha   90.00
_cell.angle_beta   90.00
_cell.angle_gamma   90.00
#
_symmetry.space_group_name_H-M   'P 1'
#
loop_
_entity.id
_entity.type
_entity.pdbx_description
1 polymer ?
#
loop_
_entity_poly.entity_id
_entity_poly.type
_entity_poly.pdbx_seq_one_letter_code
_entity_poly.pdbx_strand_id
1 'polypeptide(L)'
;MCSGVIVGMGESFQDIVDVAFQLKSFRVISIPVNFFIPVKGHTIKNPSVLTPELCVRILCMFRLINPDSEIRIAAGREGHLRSLSATALFAANSLFSSGYLNVKGSEILETVAMIRDAGFVPELSNGEILPENFGTESFYSEKNFPELYKFKKF
;
A
#
# COMPACT_ATOMS: atom_id res chain seq x y z
N MET A 1 -4.28 -3.95 19.59
CA MET A 1 -4.02 -5.31 19.03
C MET A 1 -3.83 -5.20 17.53
N CYS A 2 -2.78 -5.79 16.97
CA CYS A 2 -2.52 -5.86 15.53
C CYS A 2 -2.71 -7.31 15.07
N SER A 3 -3.57 -7.53 14.08
CA SER A 3 -3.82 -8.85 13.48
C SER A 3 -4.35 -8.67 12.06
N GLY A 4 -3.94 -9.54 11.15
CA GLY A 4 -4.25 -9.35 9.73
C GLY A 4 -4.20 -10.65 8.94
N VAL A 5 -3.97 -10.53 7.64
CA VAL A 5 -4.13 -11.64 6.69
C VAL A 5 -2.98 -11.68 5.69
N ILE A 6 -2.73 -12.86 5.13
CA ILE A 6 -1.98 -13.06 3.90
C ILE A 6 -2.95 -13.60 2.86
N VAL A 7 -3.10 -12.86 1.77
CA VAL A 7 -4.01 -13.16 0.67
C VAL A 7 -3.22 -13.73 -0.50
N GLY A 8 -3.74 -14.74 -1.20
CA GLY A 8 -3.13 -15.36 -2.37
C GLY A 8 -2.44 -16.70 -2.09
N MET A 9 -2.70 -17.31 -0.94
CA MET A 9 -2.14 -18.60 -0.53
C MET A 9 -2.90 -19.81 -1.11
N GLY A 10 -4.04 -19.57 -1.76
CA GLY A 10 -4.92 -20.60 -2.32
C GLY A 10 -6.30 -20.66 -1.64
N GLU A 11 -6.57 -19.72 -0.73
CA GLU A 11 -7.88 -19.53 -0.11
C GLU A 11 -8.95 -19.07 -1.12
N SER A 12 -10.21 -19.38 -0.80
CA SER A 12 -11.36 -18.90 -1.58
C SER A 12 -11.70 -17.46 -1.23
N PHE A 13 -12.51 -16.79 -2.07
CA PHE A 13 -13.00 -15.44 -1.73
C PHE A 13 -13.86 -15.43 -0.47
N GLN A 14 -14.57 -16.52 -0.17
CA GLN A 14 -15.36 -16.62 1.06
C GLN A 14 -14.45 -16.61 2.29
N ASP A 15 -13.33 -17.33 2.26
CA ASP A 15 -12.37 -17.36 3.36
C ASP A 15 -11.81 -15.95 3.67
N ILE A 16 -11.53 -15.15 2.64
CA ILE A 16 -11.04 -13.78 2.79
C ILE A 16 -12.11 -12.89 3.47
N VAL A 17 -13.37 -13.03 3.06
CA VAL A 17 -14.50 -12.29 3.64
C VAL A 17 -14.74 -12.72 5.10
N ASP A 18 -14.67 -14.01 5.38
CA ASP A 18 -14.88 -14.55 6.73
C ASP A 18 -13.81 -14.03 7.70
N VAL A 19 -12.54 -14.00 7.28
CA VAL A 19 -11.45 -13.41 8.07
C VAL A 19 -11.69 -11.92 8.32
N ALA A 20 -12.17 -11.16 7.34
CA ALA A 20 -12.46 -9.74 7.53
C ALA A 20 -13.56 -9.50 8.59
N PHE A 21 -14.61 -10.34 8.63
CA PHE A 21 -15.63 -10.28 9.67
C PHE A 21 -15.15 -10.76 11.04
N GLN A 22 -14.27 -11.77 11.08
CA GLN A 22 -13.64 -12.20 12.34
C GLN A 22 -12.78 -11.08 12.95
N LEU A 23 -11.97 -10.40 12.14
CA LEU A 23 -11.15 -9.27 12.62
C LEU A 23 -12.04 -8.13 13.17
N LYS A 24 -13.19 -7.89 12.53
CA LYS A 24 -14.21 -6.95 13.02
C LYS A 24 -14.76 -7.37 14.38
N SER A 25 -15.13 -8.64 14.56
CA SER A 25 -15.70 -9.12 15.82
C SER A 25 -14.72 -8.98 16.99
N PHE A 26 -13.42 -9.10 16.70
CA PHE A 26 -12.33 -8.84 17.66
C PHE A 26 -11.95 -7.36 17.81
N ARG A 27 -12.59 -6.44 17.08
CA ARG A 27 -12.29 -4.99 17.10
C ARG A 27 -10.80 -4.70 16.90
N VAL A 28 -10.18 -5.33 15.91
CA VAL A 28 -8.76 -5.14 15.61
C VAL A 28 -8.52 -3.71 15.15
N ILE A 29 -7.59 -3.01 15.81
CA ILE A 29 -7.29 -1.60 15.52
C ILE A 29 -6.37 -1.41 14.32
N SER A 30 -5.53 -2.40 14.01
CA SER A 30 -4.53 -2.37 12.93
C SER A 30 -4.56 -3.69 12.18
N ILE A 31 -5.04 -3.64 10.94
CA ILE A 31 -5.23 -4.80 10.06
C ILE A 31 -4.23 -4.72 8.89
N PRO A 32 -3.06 -5.39 8.99
CA PRO A 32 -2.17 -5.56 7.86
C PRO A 32 -2.74 -6.56 6.86
N VAL A 33 -2.87 -6.15 5.60
CA VAL A 33 -3.22 -7.00 4.47
C VAL A 33 -1.95 -7.24 3.66
N ASN A 34 -1.41 -8.45 3.74
CA ASN A 34 -0.27 -8.89 2.94
C ASN A 34 -0.79 -9.63 1.70
N PHE A 35 -0.12 -9.43 0.58
CA PHE A 35 -0.30 -10.25 -0.62
C PHE A 35 0.84 -11.26 -0.68
N PHE A 36 0.50 -12.52 -0.91
CA PHE A 36 1.43 -13.63 -0.91
C PHE A 36 2.53 -13.40 -1.95
N ILE A 37 3.79 -13.43 -1.50
CA ILE A 37 4.97 -13.34 -2.35
C ILE A 37 5.57 -14.74 -2.45
N PRO A 38 5.51 -15.41 -3.61
CA PRO A 38 6.11 -16.73 -3.78
C PRO A 38 7.64 -16.61 -3.77
N VAL A 39 8.27 -16.98 -2.67
CA VAL A 39 9.73 -17.07 -2.53
C VAL A 39 10.21 -18.51 -2.68
N LYS A 40 11.43 -18.71 -3.17
CA LYS A 40 12.00 -20.06 -3.38
C LYS A 40 11.92 -20.90 -2.10
N GLY A 41 11.38 -22.12 -2.20
CA GLY A 41 11.26 -23.06 -1.09
C GLY A 41 9.93 -23.02 -0.34
N HIS A 42 8.94 -22.23 -0.76
CA HIS A 42 7.61 -22.28 -0.17
C HIS A 42 6.91 -23.63 -0.43
N THR A 43 6.02 -24.05 0.50
CA THR A 43 5.28 -25.32 0.41
C THR A 43 3.92 -25.20 -0.29
N ILE A 44 3.47 -23.97 -0.57
CA ILE A 44 2.19 -23.72 -1.26
C ILE A 44 2.26 -24.22 -2.70
N LYS A 45 1.31 -25.07 -3.09
CA LYS A 45 1.31 -25.72 -4.41
C LYS A 45 0.56 -24.92 -5.49
N ASN A 46 -0.56 -24.32 -5.12
CA ASN A 46 -1.44 -23.58 -6.04
C ASN A 46 -1.79 -22.21 -5.46
N PRO A 47 -0.85 -21.24 -5.47
CA PRO A 47 -1.16 -19.88 -5.04
C PRO A 47 -2.18 -19.24 -5.99
N SER A 48 -3.07 -18.43 -5.44
CA SER A 48 -4.06 -17.70 -6.25
C SER A 48 -3.36 -16.62 -7.09
N VAL A 49 -3.83 -16.42 -8.32
CA VAL A 49 -3.36 -15.32 -9.17
C VAL A 49 -3.99 -14.01 -8.68
N LEU A 50 -3.16 -13.11 -8.17
CA LEU A 50 -3.58 -11.79 -7.73
C LEU A 50 -3.31 -10.75 -8.83
N THR A 51 -4.37 -10.11 -9.30
CA THR A 51 -4.26 -8.95 -10.19
C THR A 51 -4.23 -7.66 -9.35
N PRO A 52 -3.63 -6.56 -9.86
CA PRO A 52 -3.68 -5.26 -9.18
C PRO A 52 -5.09 -4.83 -8.78
N GLU A 53 -6.04 -5.03 -9.69
CA GLU A 53 -7.45 -4.68 -9.48
C GLU A 53 -8.08 -5.52 -8.36
N LEU A 54 -7.79 -6.83 -8.31
CA LEU A 54 -8.28 -7.70 -7.22
C LEU A 54 -7.70 -7.27 -5.87
N CYS A 55 -6.42 -6.92 -5.82
CA CYS A 55 -5.78 -6.42 -4.60
C CYS A 55 -6.47 -5.14 -4.09
N VAL A 56 -6.81 -4.19 -4.98
CA VAL A 56 -7.58 -2.99 -4.60
C VAL A 56 -8.96 -3.36 -4.09
N ARG A 57 -9.70 -4.25 -4.76
CA ARG A 57 -11.03 -4.72 -4.30
C ARG A 57 -10.97 -5.33 -2.91
N ILE A 58 -9.95 -6.12 -2.62
CA ILE A 58 -9.75 -6.74 -1.31
C ILE A 58 -9.52 -5.66 -0.25
N LEU A 59 -8.65 -4.67 -0.51
CA LEU A 59 -8.43 -3.55 0.41
C LEU A 59 -9.71 -2.74 0.66
N CYS A 60 -10.48 -2.45 -0.39
CA CYS A 60 -11.78 -1.79 -0.27
C CYS A 60 -12.76 -2.58 0.59
N MET A 61 -12.83 -3.90 0.39
CA MET A 61 -13.67 -4.79 1.19
C MET A 61 -13.28 -4.74 2.67
N PHE A 62 -11.97 -4.86 2.97
CA PHE A 62 -11.48 -4.75 4.34
C PHE A 62 -11.85 -3.41 4.99
N ARG A 63 -11.70 -2.29 4.28
CA ARG A 63 -12.11 -0.95 4.73
C ARG A 63 -13.61 -0.86 5.00
N LEU A 64 -14.46 -1.37 4.10
CA LEU A 64 -15.91 -1.29 4.25
C LEU A 64 -16.41 -2.13 5.44
N ILE A 65 -15.80 -3.30 5.67
CA ILE A 65 -16.15 -4.15 6.82
C ILE A 65 -15.61 -3.56 8.13
N ASN A 66 -14.40 -3.01 8.11
CA ASN A 66 -13.66 -2.50 9.27
C ASN A 66 -13.39 -0.98 9.14
N PRO A 67 -14.43 -0.13 9.21
CA PRO A 67 -14.30 1.30 8.91
C PRO A 67 -13.37 2.04 9.88
N ASP A 68 -13.39 1.67 11.16
CA ASP A 68 -12.63 2.34 12.24
C ASP A 68 -11.22 1.79 12.43
N SER A 69 -10.85 0.74 11.70
CA SER A 69 -9.53 0.11 11.79
C SER A 69 -8.54 0.80 10.86
N GLU A 70 -7.28 0.88 11.28
CA GLU A 70 -6.18 1.12 10.34
C GLU A 70 -6.06 -0.08 9.39
N ILE A 71 -6.17 0.17 8.09
CA ILE A 71 -5.91 -0.84 7.07
C ILE A 71 -4.53 -0.59 6.50
N ARG A 72 -3.61 -1.54 6.71
CA ARG A 72 -2.21 -1.40 6.31
C ARG A 72 -1.90 -2.24 5.09
N ILE A 73 -1.46 -1.60 4.00
CA ILE A 73 -0.89 -2.33 2.84
C ILE A 73 0.48 -2.85 3.27
N ALA A 74 0.58 -4.16 3.42
CA ALA A 74 1.79 -4.82 3.91
C ALA A 74 2.58 -5.47 2.76
N ALA A 75 3.19 -6.64 2.99
CA ALA A 75 4.04 -7.29 2.01
C ALA A 75 3.33 -7.49 0.66
N GLY A 76 4.07 -7.25 -0.43
CA GLY A 76 3.62 -7.55 -1.79
C GLY A 76 2.97 -6.38 -2.54
N ARG A 77 2.86 -5.20 -1.92
CA ARG A 77 2.36 -3.96 -2.54
C ARG A 77 3.00 -3.70 -3.91
N GLU A 78 4.31 -3.72 -3.97
CA GLU A 78 5.10 -3.33 -5.15
C GLU A 78 4.83 -4.25 -6.35
N GLY A 79 4.81 -5.56 -6.11
CA GLY A 79 4.61 -6.55 -7.18
C GLY A 79 3.15 -6.71 -7.59
N HIS A 80 2.23 -6.63 -6.63
CA HIS A 80 0.81 -6.92 -6.86
C HIS A 80 0.00 -5.68 -7.21
N LEU A 81 0.15 -4.56 -6.51
CA LEU A 81 -0.60 -3.33 -6.79
C LEU A 81 -0.03 -2.55 -7.98
N ARG A 82 1.29 -2.58 -8.20
CA ARG A 82 1.95 -1.93 -9.35
C ARG A 82 1.50 -0.46 -9.47
N SER A 83 0.98 -0.06 -10.63
CA SER A 83 0.45 1.28 -10.91
C SER A 83 -0.78 1.68 -10.08
N LEU A 84 -1.47 0.72 -9.45
CA LEU A 84 -2.63 0.98 -8.59
C LEU A 84 -2.25 1.21 -7.13
N SER A 85 -0.95 1.27 -6.79
CA SER A 85 -0.51 1.49 -5.40
C SER A 85 -1.02 2.81 -4.83
N ALA A 86 -1.01 3.89 -5.61
CA ALA A 86 -1.57 5.18 -5.22
C ALA A 86 -3.11 5.10 -5.03
N THR A 87 -3.81 4.41 -5.94
CA THR A 87 -5.26 4.19 -5.85
C THR A 87 -5.65 3.39 -4.61
N ALA A 88 -4.82 2.43 -4.19
CA ALA A 88 -5.07 1.62 -3.01
C ALA A 88 -5.08 2.46 -1.70
N LEU A 89 -4.41 3.62 -1.67
CA LEU A 89 -4.38 4.52 -0.51
C LEU A 89 -5.76 5.08 -0.14
N PHE A 90 -6.70 5.12 -1.09
CA PHE A 90 -8.08 5.53 -0.81
C PHE A 90 -8.84 4.53 0.06
N ALA A 91 -8.38 3.26 0.11
CA ALA A 91 -8.93 2.24 0.99
C ALA A 91 -8.05 1.99 2.23
N ALA A 92 -6.72 2.08 2.07
CA ALA A 92 -5.74 1.77 3.10
C ALA A 92 -4.96 3.02 3.53
N ASN A 93 -4.91 3.27 4.83
CA ASN A 93 -4.35 4.49 5.42
C ASN A 93 -3.00 4.26 6.10
N SER A 94 -2.34 3.14 5.82
CA SER A 94 -1.05 2.78 6.40
C SER A 94 -0.29 1.85 5.43
N LEU A 95 1.04 1.92 5.43
CA LEU A 95 1.90 1.05 4.61
C LEU A 95 3.30 0.95 5.23
N PHE A 96 4.10 -0.03 4.79
CA PHE A 96 5.53 -0.04 5.10
C PHE A 96 6.29 0.85 4.11
N SER A 97 7.09 1.77 4.64
CA SER A 97 7.78 2.81 3.87
C SER A 97 9.04 2.31 3.14
N SER A 98 9.65 1.21 3.59
CA SER A 98 10.88 0.67 3.00
C SER A 98 11.00 -0.83 3.22
N GLY A 99 10.75 -1.60 2.15
CA GLY A 99 10.94 -3.06 2.14
C GLY A 99 10.23 -3.86 3.23
N TYR A 100 10.54 -5.15 3.26
CA TYR A 100 10.02 -6.11 4.23
C TYR A 100 11.16 -7.01 4.72
N LEU A 101 10.90 -7.79 5.77
CA LEU A 101 11.88 -8.71 6.39
C LEU A 101 12.66 -9.58 5.39
N ASN A 102 11.99 -10.07 4.33
CA ASN A 102 12.55 -11.05 3.40
C ASN A 102 12.62 -10.57 1.94
N VAL A 103 12.07 -9.40 1.62
CA VAL A 103 11.92 -8.93 0.23
C VAL A 103 12.15 -7.43 0.17
N LYS A 104 12.94 -6.98 -0.82
CA LYS A 104 13.09 -5.56 -1.11
C LYS A 104 11.75 -4.98 -1.59
N GLY A 105 11.40 -3.81 -1.07
CA GLY A 105 10.22 -3.04 -1.48
C GLY A 105 10.65 -1.76 -2.19
N SER A 106 9.73 -0.81 -2.30
CA SER A 106 10.04 0.53 -2.82
C SER A 106 11.00 1.27 -1.88
N GLU A 107 11.72 2.23 -2.45
CA GLU A 107 12.47 3.20 -1.67
C GLU A 107 11.52 4.16 -0.94
N ILE A 108 11.98 4.70 0.19
CA ILE A 108 11.17 5.60 1.02
C ILE A 108 10.77 6.88 0.28
N LEU A 109 11.66 7.42 -0.56
CA LEU A 109 11.41 8.64 -1.33
C LEU A 109 10.29 8.45 -2.35
N GLU A 110 10.31 7.33 -3.08
CA GLU A 110 9.25 7.00 -4.05
C GLU A 110 7.90 6.79 -3.36
N THR A 111 7.92 6.15 -2.18
CA THR A 111 6.71 5.90 -1.39
C THR A 111 6.11 7.21 -0.88
N VAL A 112 6.93 8.14 -0.39
CA VAL A 112 6.48 9.46 0.07
C VAL A 112 5.93 10.28 -1.09
N ALA A 113 6.60 10.28 -2.25
CA ALA A 113 6.11 10.95 -3.45
C ALA A 113 4.72 10.41 -3.87
N MET A 114 4.56 9.09 -3.92
CA MET A 114 3.29 8.44 -4.23
C MET A 114 2.16 8.86 -3.27
N ILE A 115 2.43 8.94 -1.96
CA ILE A 115 1.44 9.38 -0.96
C ILE A 115 0.98 10.81 -1.26
N ARG A 116 1.93 11.72 -1.56
CA ARG A 116 1.61 13.12 -1.87
C ARG A 116 0.88 13.28 -3.19
N ASP A 117 1.30 12.58 -4.23
CA ASP A 117 0.66 12.61 -5.55
C ASP A 117 -0.80 12.12 -5.49
N ALA A 118 -1.11 11.21 -4.54
CA ALA A 118 -2.47 10.76 -4.26
C ALA A 118 -3.29 11.76 -3.42
N GLY A 119 -2.71 12.87 -2.97
CA GLY A 119 -3.37 13.93 -2.19
C GLY A 119 -3.38 13.68 -0.68
N PHE A 120 -2.54 12.77 -0.16
CA PHE A 120 -2.47 12.44 1.27
C PHE A 120 -1.24 13.08 1.95
N VAL A 121 -1.31 13.17 3.29
CA VAL A 121 -0.21 13.65 4.12
C VAL A 121 0.60 12.46 4.64
N PRO A 122 1.90 12.35 4.32
CA PRO A 122 2.75 11.30 4.84
C PRO A 122 3.10 11.55 6.32
N GLU A 123 2.67 10.62 7.18
CA GLU A 123 2.92 10.60 8.62
C GLU A 123 3.76 9.38 9.00
N LEU A 124 4.75 9.57 9.86
CA LEU A 124 5.55 8.49 10.45
C LEU A 124 4.79 7.82 11.60
N SER A 125 5.22 6.61 11.98
CA SER A 125 4.55 5.84 13.04
C SER A 125 4.54 6.49 14.43
N ASN A 126 5.38 7.49 14.67
CA ASN A 126 5.44 8.30 15.89
C ASN A 126 4.54 9.55 15.82
N GLY A 127 3.79 9.76 14.73
CA GLY A 127 2.94 10.92 14.52
C GLY A 127 3.62 12.12 13.87
N GLU A 128 4.91 12.02 13.54
CA GLU A 128 5.62 13.12 12.87
C GLU A 128 5.23 13.21 11.39
N ILE A 129 4.81 14.40 10.96
CA ILE A 129 4.51 14.68 9.56
C ILE A 129 5.82 14.97 8.82
N LEU A 130 6.02 14.32 7.67
CA LEU A 130 7.21 14.56 6.86
C LEU A 130 7.14 15.95 6.17
N PRO A 131 8.20 16.77 6.25
CA PRO A 131 8.24 18.10 5.64
C PRO A 131 7.90 18.10 4.15
N GLU A 132 7.15 19.10 3.66
CA GLU A 132 6.68 19.17 2.25
C GLU A 132 7.79 19.03 1.20
N ASN A 133 9.01 19.46 1.52
CA ASN A 133 10.18 19.40 0.65
C ASN A 133 10.94 18.05 0.67
N PHE A 134 10.49 17.08 1.49
CA PHE A 134 11.15 15.78 1.61
C PHE A 134 10.99 14.97 0.32
N GLY A 135 12.08 14.73 -0.41
CA GLY A 135 12.08 13.90 -1.62
C GLY A 135 11.45 14.54 -2.86
N THR A 136 11.13 15.83 -2.83
CA THR A 136 10.54 16.55 -3.97
C THR A 136 11.62 17.24 -4.80
N GLU A 137 12.17 16.54 -5.79
CA GLU A 137 12.70 17.23 -6.98
C GLU A 137 11.55 17.42 -7.97
N SER A 138 11.27 18.68 -8.36
CA SER A 138 10.25 18.92 -9.38
C SER A 138 10.68 18.28 -10.71
N PHE A 139 9.82 17.44 -11.29
CA PHE A 139 10.02 16.94 -12.64
C PHE A 139 10.12 18.10 -13.64
N TYR A 140 9.35 19.16 -13.41
CA TYR A 140 9.43 20.44 -14.10
C TYR A 140 10.46 21.35 -13.43
N SER A 141 11.74 21.09 -13.69
CA SER A 141 12.86 21.94 -13.26
C SER A 141 13.68 22.35 -14.48
N GLU A 142 14.47 23.42 -14.38
CA GLU A 142 15.42 23.81 -15.44
C GLU A 142 16.34 22.66 -15.86
N LYS A 143 16.74 21.84 -14.88
CA LYS A 143 17.60 20.67 -15.04
C LYS A 143 16.98 19.63 -15.96
N ASN A 144 15.68 19.39 -15.84
CA ASN A 144 14.95 18.37 -16.60
C ASN A 144 14.26 18.93 -17.85
N PHE A 145 13.92 20.21 -17.84
CA PHE A 145 13.29 20.96 -18.94
C PHE A 145 13.99 22.32 -19.09
N PRO A 146 15.09 22.40 -19.85
CA PRO A 146 15.83 23.66 -20.03
C PRO A 146 14.98 24.78 -20.65
N GLU A 147 13.93 24.42 -21.40
CA GLU A 147 13.01 25.37 -22.04
C GLU A 147 11.78 25.76 -21.20
N LEU A 148 11.68 25.29 -19.94
CA LEU A 148 10.49 25.47 -19.09
C LEU A 148 10.10 26.96 -18.91
N TYR A 149 11.03 27.90 -19.07
CA TYR A 149 10.79 29.35 -18.97
C TYR A 149 10.12 30.00 -20.17
N LYS A 150 9.81 29.28 -21.26
CA LYS A 150 9.09 29.91 -22.40
C LYS A 150 7.68 30.38 -22.03
N PHE A 151 7.17 30.00 -20.85
CA PHE A 151 5.98 30.60 -20.23
C PHE A 151 6.35 31.19 -18.86
N LYS A 152 6.83 32.44 -18.85
CA LYS A 152 6.90 33.23 -17.62
C LYS A 152 5.52 33.29 -16.97
N LYS A 153 5.45 33.02 -15.67
CA LYS A 153 4.27 33.24 -14.81
C LYS A 153 3.71 34.65 -15.04
N PHE A 154 2.39 34.76 -15.23
CA PHE A 154 1.62 35.95 -14.84
C PHE A 154 1.41 35.92 -13.33
#